data_AF-A0A959WSS5-F1
#
_entry.id   AF-A0A959WSS5-F1
#
_cell.length_a   1.000
_cell.length_b   1.000
_cell.length_c   1.000
_cell.angle_alpha   90.00
_cell.angle_beta   90.00
_cell.angle_gamma   90.00
#
_symmetry.space_group_name_H-M   'P 1'
#
loop_
_entity.id
_entity.type
_entity.pdbx_description
1 polymer ?
#
loop_
_entity_poly.entity_id
_entity_poly.type
_entity_poly.pdbx_seq_one_letter_code
_entity_poly.pdbx_strand_id
1 'polypeptide(L)'
;MGLRVGRHNFAYVTYDASSDVIYAKYDSTPSARREPTPEEHVWLFDEDGRFHGIALMEPRERLEREGAVYVSLPSGERERVVGVEFTVRGAG
;
A
#
# COMPACT_ATOMS: atom_id res chain seq x y z
N MET A 1 2.37 -1.21 -13.81
CA MET A 1 3.32 -1.12 -12.68
C MET A 1 2.68 -1.81 -11.50
N GLY A 2 3.43 -2.63 -10.76
CA GLY A 2 2.91 -3.37 -9.61
C GLY A 2 3.69 -3.03 -8.35
N LEU A 3 3.07 -3.28 -7.20
CA LEU A 3 3.64 -3.02 -5.88
C LEU A 3 3.69 -4.34 -5.12
N ARG A 4 4.79 -4.63 -4.44
CA ARG A 4 4.97 -5.89 -3.70
C ARG A 4 5.26 -5.62 -2.23
N VAL A 5 4.61 -6.39 -1.35
CA VAL A 5 4.85 -6.41 0.09
C VAL A 5 4.97 -7.85 0.54
N GLY A 6 6.16 -8.28 0.96
CA GLY A 6 6.44 -9.69 1.23
C GLY A 6 6.04 -10.58 0.05
N ARG A 7 5.14 -11.54 0.31
CA ARG A 7 4.55 -12.45 -0.71
C ARG A 7 3.40 -11.87 -1.51
N HIS A 8 2.89 -10.69 -1.15
CA HIS A 8 1.70 -10.09 -1.76
C HIS A 8 2.12 -9.22 -2.95
N ASN A 9 1.58 -9.52 -4.14
CA ASN A 9 1.79 -8.76 -5.36
C ASN A 9 0.49 -8.05 -5.75
N PHE A 10 0.50 -6.72 -5.74
CA PHE A 10 -0.65 -5.89 -6.08
C PHE A 10 -0.53 -5.43 -7.53
N ALA A 11 -1.49 -5.82 -8.35
CA ALA A 11 -1.56 -5.47 -9.76
C ALA A 11 -2.33 -4.16 -10.00
N TYR A 12 -3.29 -3.84 -9.12
CA TYR A 12 -4.08 -2.63 -9.21
C TYR A 12 -3.49 -1.57 -8.28
N VAL A 13 -2.63 -0.71 -8.83
CA VAL A 13 -1.92 0.33 -8.09
C VAL A 13 -2.29 1.70 -8.64
N THR A 14 -2.82 2.56 -7.78
CA THR A 14 -3.15 3.95 -8.11
C THR A 14 -2.52 4.87 -7.08
N TYR A 15 -1.92 5.96 -7.54
CA TYR A 15 -1.35 6.98 -6.68
C TYR A 15 -2.16 8.27 -6.80
N ASP A 16 -2.71 8.72 -5.69
CA ASP A 16 -3.29 10.05 -5.54
C ASP A 16 -2.21 11.00 -5.03
N ALA A 17 -1.61 11.74 -5.96
CA ALA A 17 -0.55 12.69 -5.65
C ALA A 17 -1.05 13.93 -4.87
N SER A 18 -2.34 14.25 -4.91
CA SER A 18 -2.89 15.38 -4.17
C SER A 18 -2.97 15.10 -2.68
N SER A 19 -3.23 13.84 -2.32
CA SER A 19 -3.35 13.38 -0.93
C SER A 19 -2.11 12.63 -0.45
N ASP A 20 -1.11 12.43 -1.31
CA ASP A 20 0.02 11.52 -1.12
C ASP A 20 -0.42 10.14 -0.60
N VAL A 21 -1.25 9.44 -1.38
CA VAL A 21 -1.74 8.09 -1.02
C VAL A 21 -1.60 7.13 -2.19
N ILE A 22 -0.95 5.98 -1.96
CA ILE A 22 -0.97 4.85 -2.91
C ILE A 22 -2.01 3.84 -2.46
N TYR A 23 -2.99 3.58 -3.31
CA TYR A 23 -3.90 2.44 -3.18
C TYR A 23 -3.35 1.27 -4.00
N ALA A 24 -3.02 0.17 -3.32
CA ALA A 24 -2.55 -1.06 -3.94
C ALA A 24 -3.49 -2.21 -3.59
N LYS A 25 -4.07 -2.86 -4.59
CA LYS A 25 -5.02 -3.97 -4.45
C LYS A 25 -4.68 -5.10 -5.42
N TYR A 26 -5.18 -6.30 -5.15
CA TYR A 26 -5.06 -7.40 -6.12
C TYR A 26 -5.82 -7.11 -7.41
N ASP A 27 -7.01 -6.51 -7.28
CA ASP A 27 -7.88 -6.17 -8.38
C ASP A 27 -8.70 -4.89 -8.08
N SER A 28 -9.62 -4.54 -8.98
CA SER A 28 -10.45 -3.34 -8.89
C SER A 28 -11.63 -3.45 -7.92
N THR A 29 -11.82 -4.60 -7.25
CA THR A 29 -12.97 -4.82 -6.35
C THR A 29 -12.95 -3.81 -5.19
N PRO A 30 -14.12 -3.26 -4.80
CA PRO A 30 -14.22 -2.39 -3.64
C PRO A 30 -13.75 -3.08 -2.35
N SER A 31 -13.15 -2.30 -1.45
CA SER A 31 -12.84 -2.77 -0.10
C SER A 31 -14.08 -2.63 0.78
N ALA A 32 -14.47 -3.69 1.48
CA ALA A 32 -15.60 -3.65 2.42
C ALA A 32 -15.19 -3.08 3.78
N ARG A 33 -13.97 -3.39 4.23
CA ARG A 33 -13.46 -2.98 5.54
C ARG A 33 -12.05 -2.43 5.45
N ARG A 34 -11.75 -1.49 6.34
CA ARG A 34 -10.46 -0.79 6.43
C ARG A 34 -9.98 -0.81 7.87
N GLU A 35 -8.70 -1.10 8.07
CA GLU A 35 -8.08 -1.08 9.40
C GLU A 35 -6.72 -0.39 9.37
N PRO A 36 -6.38 0.41 10.39
CA PRO A 36 -5.07 1.03 10.47
C PRO A 36 -3.99 -0.01 10.77
N THR A 37 -2.82 0.18 10.14
CA THR A 37 -1.58 -0.53 10.48
C THR A 37 -0.82 0.23 11.57
N PRO A 38 0.15 -0.40 12.26
CA PRO A 38 1.04 0.28 13.19
C PRO A 38 1.81 1.47 12.58
N GLU A 39 2.13 1.41 11.29
CA GLU A 39 2.83 2.48 10.55
C GLU A 39 1.89 3.57 10.01
N GLU A 40 0.62 3.57 10.45
CA GLU A 40 -0.44 4.50 10.05
C GLU A 40 -0.86 4.38 8.57
N HIS A 41 -0.49 3.28 7.92
CA HIS A 41 -1.11 2.82 6.67
C HIS A 41 -2.48 2.18 6.93
N VAL A 42 -3.17 1.74 5.88
CA VAL A 42 -4.50 1.13 6.00
C VAL A 42 -4.56 -0.21 5.29
N TRP A 43 -4.82 -1.29 6.01
CA TRP A 43 -5.22 -2.57 5.44
C TRP A 43 -6.62 -2.48 4.85
N LEU A 44 -6.80 -3.07 3.68
CA LEU A 44 -8.07 -3.17 2.97
C LEU A 44 -8.51 -4.63 2.94
N PHE A 45 -9.74 -4.90 3.35
CA PHE A 45 -10.33 -6.23 3.34
C PHE A 45 -11.54 -6.28 2.39
N ASP A 46 -11.75 -7.44 1.78
CA ASP A 46 -12.95 -7.72 0.98
C ASP A 46 -14.17 -8.04 1.86
N GLU A 47 -15.30 -8.37 1.24
CA GLU A 47 -16.55 -8.69 1.93
C GLU A 47 -16.46 -9.98 2.77
N ASP A 48 -15.56 -10.91 2.41
CA ASP A 48 -15.28 -12.13 3.16
C ASP A 48 -14.29 -11.91 4.32
N GLY A 49 -13.82 -10.66 4.51
CA GLY A 49 -12.84 -10.31 5.54
C GLY A 49 -11.42 -10.74 5.21
N ARG A 50 -11.12 -11.08 3.95
CA ARG A 50 -9.77 -11.44 3.51
C ARG A 50 -8.98 -10.19 3.16
N PHE A 51 -7.69 -10.22 3.47
CA PHE A 51 -6.78 -9.14 3.10
C PHE A 51 -6.73 -9.00 1.59
N HIS A 52 -7.12 -7.84 1.09
CA HIS A 52 -7.35 -7.54 -0.32
C HIS A 52 -6.39 -6.48 -0.88
N GLY A 53 -5.87 -5.62 -0.01
CA GLY A 53 -5.03 -4.51 -0.42
C GLY A 53 -4.54 -3.65 0.73
N ILE A 54 -3.86 -2.58 0.37
CA ILE A 54 -3.29 -1.62 1.29
C ILE A 54 -3.39 -0.21 0.71
N ALA A 55 -3.68 0.77 1.56
CA ALA A 55 -3.46 2.17 1.27
C ALA A 55 -2.20 2.62 2.03
N LEU A 56 -1.16 2.97 1.29
CA LEU A 56 0.06 3.54 1.84
C LEU A 56 -0.13 5.04 1.95
N MET A 57 -0.06 5.52 3.19
CA MET A 57 -0.17 6.93 3.53
C MET A 57 1.21 7.59 3.43
N GLU A 58 1.23 8.79 2.85
CA GLU A 58 2.40 9.64 2.64
C GLU A 58 3.65 8.88 2.14
N PRO A 59 3.53 8.04 1.08
CA PRO A 59 4.64 7.24 0.60
C PRO A 59 5.79 8.10 0.05
N ARG A 60 5.52 9.30 -0.49
CA ARG A 60 6.59 10.21 -0.91
C ARG A 60 7.37 10.72 0.29
N GLU A 61 6.68 11.27 1.29
CA GLU A 61 7.35 11.80 2.49
C GLU A 61 8.17 10.71 3.20
N ARG A 62 7.59 9.52 3.40
CA ARG A 62 8.28 8.39 4.02
C ARG A 62 9.50 7.93 3.21
N LEU A 63 9.42 7.90 1.88
CA LEU A 63 10.58 7.60 1.03
C LEU A 63 11.68 8.64 1.19
N GLU A 64 11.34 9.93 1.25
CA GLU A 64 12.32 11.01 1.41
C GLU A 64 12.98 10.99 2.79
N ARG A 65 12.20 10.70 3.83
CA ARG A 65 12.66 10.68 5.23
C ARG A 65 13.43 9.42 5.59
N GLU A 66 12.97 8.26 5.13
CA GLU A 66 13.45 6.94 5.59
C GLU A 66 14.14 6.12 4.50
N GLY A 67 14.08 6.56 3.23
CA GLY A 67 14.63 5.84 2.08
C GLY A 67 13.83 4.61 1.64
N ALA A 68 12.78 4.25 2.38
CA ALA A 68 11.90 3.12 2.10
C ALA A 68 10.55 3.29 2.79
N VAL A 69 9.53 2.61 2.27
CA VAL A 69 8.24 2.44 2.96
C VAL A 69 8.19 1.02 3.51
N TYR A 70 7.80 0.88 4.77
CA TYR A 70 7.60 -0.40 5.44
C TYR A 70 6.15 -0.50 5.90
N VAL A 71 5.62 -1.72 5.87
CA VAL A 71 4.30 -1.97 6.43
C VAL A 71 4.25 -3.31 7.13
N SER A 72 3.58 -3.33 8.27
CA SER A 72 3.19 -4.57 8.93
C SER A 72 2.01 -5.20 8.20
N LEU A 73 2.08 -6.49 7.90
CA LEU A 73 0.97 -7.28 7.37
C LEU A 73 0.03 -7.71 8.50
N PRO A 74 -1.22 -8.11 8.20
CA PRO A 74 -2.12 -8.66 9.21
C PRO A 74 -1.57 -9.91 9.94
N SER A 75 -0.58 -10.61 9.34
CA SER A 75 0.15 -11.72 9.98
C SER A 75 1.15 -11.26 11.05
N GLY A 76 1.42 -9.96 11.17
CA GLY A 76 2.41 -9.37 12.07
C GLY A 76 3.81 -9.22 11.47
N GLU A 77 4.04 -9.72 10.25
CA GLU A 77 5.31 -9.58 9.55
C GLU A 77 5.48 -8.15 9.01
N ARG A 78 6.60 -7.50 9.32
CA ARG A 78 6.93 -6.17 8.80
C ARG A 78 7.77 -6.29 7.54
N GLU A 79 7.25 -5.74 6.44
CA GLU A 79 7.79 -5.94 5.11
C GLU A 79 8.11 -4.61 4.44
N ARG A 80 9.20 -4.57 3.67
CA ARG A 80 9.52 -3.43 2.81
C ARG A 80 8.60 -3.45 1.59
N VAL A 81 8.03 -2.29 1.27
CA VAL A 81 7.25 -2.11 0.06
C VAL A 81 8.18 -1.88 -1.13
N VAL A 82 8.11 -2.77 -2.11
CA VAL A 82 8.88 -2.68 -3.36
C VAL A 82 8.00 -2.09 -4.47
N GLY A 83 8.55 -1.14 -5.22
CA GLY A 83 7.87 -0.49 -6.34
C GLY A 83 7.39 0.94 -6.08
N VAL A 84 7.41 1.39 -4.81
CA VAL A 84 6.90 2.72 -4.41
C VAL A 84 7.59 3.87 -5.16
N GLU A 85 8.91 3.83 -5.30
CA GLU A 85 9.68 4.89 -5.97
C GLU A 85 9.23 5.09 -7.43
N PHE A 86 8.94 3.99 -8.13
CA PHE A 86 8.45 4.04 -9.50
C PHE A 86 7.02 4.57 -9.57
N THR A 87 6.17 4.15 -8.62
CA THR A 87 4.78 4.62 -8.52
C THR A 87 4.70 6.12 -8.24
N VAL A 88 5.53 6.65 -7.32
CA VAL A 88 5.52 8.07 -6.97
C VAL A 88 6.14 8.94 -8.07
N ARG A 89 7.23 8.49 -8.71
CA ARG A 89 7.90 9.24 -9.80
C ARG A 89 7.11 9.23 -11.11
N GLY A 90 6.36 8.17 -11.39
CA GLY A 90 5.59 8.05 -12.64
C GLY A 90 4.34 8.93 -12.73
N ALA A 91 3.93 9.56 -11.62
CA ALA A 91 2.77 10.45 -11.57
C ALA A 91 3.13 11.95 -11.51
N GLY A 92 4.43 12.27 -11.53
CA GLY A 92 4.95 13.63 -11.55
C GLY A 92 5.16 14.19 -12.96
#